data_AF-A0A4D6KAC5-F1
#
_entry.id   AF-A0A4D6KAC5-F1
#
_cell.length_a   1.000
_cell.length_b   1.000
_cell.length_c   1.000
_cell.angle_alpha   90.00
_cell.angle_beta   90.00
_cell.angle_gamma   90.00
#
_symmetry.space_group_name_H-M   'P 1'
#
loop_
_entity.id
_entity.type
_entity.pdbx_description
1 polymer ?
#
loop_
_entity_poly.entity_id
_entity_poly.type
_entity_poly.pdbx_seq_one_letter_code
_entity_poly.pdbx_strand_id
1 'polypeptide(L)'
;MASNEAENSLNLTLSEIFDDLLDAYRQMHIPLQRYLFFILLPAIAFFLLSAVAALVLDLPMMIRAPIPMLGFLAMAAAIFYPKILISQRRSQLNNRFHLLVTHMTVLATTKIDRMEVFRTLAQEEEYGELANEMHRIVELVDTWNQSLDDACRRRAKEVPSAAVSDFLDRLAYTLGAGQSLEDYLLSEQEQIIQNYTTVYEGTLDNLEVMKDLYLSMVLSMTFALVFAVVLPVLTGTDPTMTVSAVIVMYIFVQSGFYLAIRSMAPYDPVWFHPDDYPSDVENRIEKATYVGVALTAVLIFISLGGMFGVSPITVGDLLFFLDRVPLSMYAAIPITPLLIPGIVIRQEEQRIKGRDDQFPSFIRALGATEGAKQSTTSMVLRTLREKDFGALSPNVDDLYKRLNMRIEPAEAWRYFTADCRSYLIQTFSEMYLIGREMGGSPKLLGELIAANMNEIQALRTQRNQAATTLIGLLYGITAASTFAFFIGLQVVNILSSMSLNLSSNAGFDASTLINTSVYNIPLIEFLLIIIIMFGAMLSALMVRTVDGGHKGNTYMHFVLLAWIGSVTSIATKWLVTQFIGI
;
A
#
# COMPACT_ATOMS: atom_id res chain seq x y z
N MET A 1 5.06 3.25 -29.02
CA MET A 1 3.73 3.81 -28.69
C MET A 1 3.60 4.28 -27.24
N ALA A 2 4.59 4.01 -26.36
CA ALA A 2 4.58 4.41 -24.95
C ALA A 2 4.95 5.88 -24.65
N SER A 3 5.39 6.65 -25.65
CA SER A 3 5.78 8.06 -25.46
C SER A 3 4.60 9.05 -25.49
N ASN A 4 3.41 8.62 -25.95
CA ASN A 4 2.24 9.51 -26.10
C ASN A 4 1.27 9.49 -24.92
N GLU A 5 1.41 8.58 -23.95
CA GLU A 5 0.51 8.54 -22.78
C GLU A 5 0.94 9.51 -21.66
N ALA A 6 2.20 9.93 -21.62
CA ALA A 6 2.71 10.85 -20.59
C ALA A 6 2.36 12.33 -20.87
N GLU A 7 2.26 12.75 -22.14
CA GLU A 7 1.92 14.13 -22.53
C GLU A 7 0.43 14.47 -22.38
N ASN A 8 -0.46 13.47 -22.27
CA ASN A 8 -1.90 13.68 -22.30
C ASN A 8 -2.56 13.99 -20.94
N SER A 9 -1.76 14.17 -19.88
CA SER A 9 -2.29 14.32 -18.52
C SER A 9 -2.71 15.75 -18.11
N LEU A 10 -2.45 16.77 -18.94
CA LEU A 10 -2.62 18.19 -18.54
C LEU A 10 -3.53 19.04 -19.44
N ASN A 11 -4.06 18.52 -20.54
CA ASN A 11 -4.99 19.24 -21.42
C ASN A 11 -6.33 18.50 -21.56
N LEU A 12 -6.97 18.15 -20.45
CA LEU A 12 -8.34 17.65 -20.48
C LEU A 12 -9.28 18.81 -20.83
N THR A 13 -9.73 18.87 -22.08
CA THR A 13 -10.83 19.76 -22.46
C THR A 13 -12.11 19.29 -21.77
N LEU A 14 -13.00 20.22 -21.39
CA LEU A 14 -14.28 19.89 -20.75
C LEU A 14 -15.11 18.90 -21.59
N SER A 15 -14.93 18.92 -22.92
CA SER A 15 -15.52 17.94 -23.85
C SER A 15 -14.99 16.52 -23.62
N GLU A 16 -13.68 16.33 -23.47
CA GLU A 16 -13.09 15.01 -23.24
C GLU A 16 -13.51 14.43 -21.88
N ILE A 17 -13.58 15.26 -20.84
CA ILE A 17 -14.09 14.82 -19.53
C ILE A 17 -15.54 14.35 -19.64
N PHE A 18 -16.35 15.05 -20.45
CA PHE A 18 -17.75 14.71 -20.65
C PHE A 18 -17.91 13.42 -21.47
N ASP A 19 -17.16 13.27 -22.56
CA ASP A 19 -17.19 12.08 -23.41
C ASP A 19 -16.70 10.85 -22.64
N ASP A 20 -15.60 10.97 -21.89
CA ASP A 20 -15.09 9.93 -20.98
C ASP A 20 -16.15 9.51 -19.95
N LEU A 21 -16.85 10.49 -19.35
CA LEU A 21 -17.91 10.21 -18.39
C LEU A 21 -19.06 9.48 -19.08
N LEU A 22 -19.48 9.95 -20.26
CA LEU A 22 -20.58 9.35 -21.02
C LEU A 22 -20.27 7.89 -21.38
N ASP A 23 -19.05 7.61 -21.83
CA ASP A 23 -18.60 6.26 -22.12
C ASP A 23 -18.52 5.40 -20.86
N ALA A 24 -18.09 5.98 -19.73
CA ALA A 24 -18.14 5.29 -18.44
C ALA A 24 -19.56 4.93 -18.00
N TYR A 25 -20.54 5.78 -18.28
CA TYR A 25 -21.96 5.47 -18.04
C TYR A 25 -22.49 4.37 -18.96
N ARG A 26 -22.00 4.29 -20.21
CA ARG A 26 -22.40 3.24 -21.17
C ARG A 26 -21.83 1.86 -20.85
N GLN A 27 -20.63 1.81 -20.31
CA GLN A 27 -19.95 0.55 -19.95
C GLN A 27 -20.36 0.00 -18.58
N MET A 28 -21.21 0.71 -17.83
CA MET A 28 -21.64 0.30 -16.50
C MET A 28 -22.65 -0.86 -16.56
N HIS A 29 -22.44 -1.89 -15.74
CA HIS A 29 -23.36 -3.02 -15.60
C HIS A 29 -24.72 -2.66 -14.99
N ILE A 30 -24.84 -1.51 -14.32
CA ILE A 30 -26.08 -1.05 -13.69
C ILE A 30 -26.90 -0.27 -14.73
N PRO A 31 -28.20 -0.55 -14.90
CA PRO A 31 -29.04 0.22 -15.81
C PRO A 31 -29.08 1.69 -15.40
N LEU A 32 -28.86 2.58 -16.37
CA LEU A 32 -28.74 4.04 -16.18
C LEU A 32 -29.86 4.63 -15.32
N GLN A 33 -31.10 4.16 -15.53
CA GLN A 33 -32.27 4.62 -14.77
C GLN A 33 -32.13 4.35 -13.27
N ARG A 34 -31.68 3.15 -12.89
CA ARG A 34 -31.51 2.78 -11.48
C ARG A 34 -30.41 3.61 -10.84
N TYR A 35 -29.32 3.82 -11.56
CA TYR A 35 -28.21 4.65 -11.09
C TYR A 35 -28.64 6.10 -10.82
N LEU A 36 -29.37 6.69 -11.76
CA LEU A 36 -29.83 8.08 -11.68
C LEU A 36 -30.77 8.31 -10.50
N PHE A 37 -31.75 7.41 -10.28
CA PHE A 37 -32.74 7.56 -9.21
C PHE A 37 -32.23 7.18 -7.82
N PHE A 38 -31.38 6.17 -7.68
CA PHE A 38 -30.97 5.67 -6.36
C PHE A 38 -29.63 6.23 -5.86
N ILE A 39 -28.77 6.77 -6.74
CA ILE A 39 -27.44 7.25 -6.36
C ILE A 39 -27.30 8.75 -6.67
N LEU A 40 -27.50 9.15 -7.93
CA LEU A 40 -27.24 10.53 -8.36
C LEU A 40 -28.21 11.55 -7.74
N LEU A 41 -29.52 11.30 -7.84
CA LEU A 41 -30.56 12.19 -7.31
C LEU A 41 -30.45 12.40 -5.79
N PRO A 42 -30.32 11.34 -4.96
CA PRO A 42 -30.13 11.51 -3.51
C PRO A 42 -28.86 12.26 -3.16
N ALA A 43 -27.76 12.06 -3.89
CA ALA A 43 -26.50 12.78 -3.65
C ALA A 43 -26.62 14.28 -3.96
N ILE A 44 -27.30 14.65 -5.06
CA ILE A 44 -27.61 16.04 -5.40
C ILE A 44 -28.53 16.64 -4.34
N ALA A 45 -29.58 15.92 -3.92
CA ALA A 45 -30.49 16.38 -2.88
C ALA A 45 -29.76 16.59 -1.54
N PHE A 46 -28.84 15.70 -1.18
CA PHE A 46 -28.01 15.83 0.03
C PHE A 46 -27.09 17.06 -0.02
N PHE A 47 -26.48 17.35 -1.18
CA PHE A 47 -25.70 18.58 -1.37
C PHE A 47 -26.55 19.84 -1.21
N LEU A 48 -27.73 19.87 -1.83
CA LEU A 48 -28.64 21.01 -1.71
C LEU A 48 -29.11 21.18 -0.25
N LEU A 49 -29.44 20.09 0.44
CA LEU A 49 -29.82 20.11 1.85
C LEU A 49 -28.66 20.59 2.75
N SER A 50 -27.44 20.14 2.51
CA SER A 50 -26.28 20.57 3.31
C SER A 50 -25.93 22.04 3.07
N ALA A 51 -26.07 22.54 1.84
CA ALA A 51 -25.91 23.95 1.52
C ALA A 51 -26.98 24.81 2.21
N VAL A 52 -28.24 24.37 2.19
CA VAL A 52 -29.34 25.06 2.90
C VAL A 52 -29.13 25.01 4.41
N ALA A 53 -28.76 23.87 4.98
CA ALA A 53 -28.46 23.75 6.41
C ALA A 53 -27.31 24.67 6.84
N ALA A 54 -26.28 24.79 6.01
CA ALA A 54 -25.19 25.72 6.25
C ALA A 54 -25.63 27.19 6.16
N LEU A 55 -26.71 27.53 5.46
CA LEU A 55 -27.27 28.89 5.43
C LEU A 55 -28.16 29.20 6.65
N VAL A 56 -28.84 28.18 7.18
CA VAL A 56 -29.83 28.32 8.27
C VAL A 56 -29.21 28.20 9.67
N LEU A 57 -28.09 27.48 9.83
CA LEU A 57 -27.44 27.28 11.12
C LEU A 57 -26.48 28.43 11.48
N ASP A 58 -26.72 29.09 12.61
CA ASP A 58 -25.79 30.06 13.22
C ASP A 58 -24.64 29.34 13.94
N LEU A 59 -23.70 28.79 13.15
CA LEU A 59 -22.47 28.15 13.64
C LEU A 59 -21.23 28.99 13.27
N PRO A 60 -20.16 28.95 14.09
CA PRO A 60 -18.87 29.54 13.73
C PRO A 60 -18.37 29.05 12.37
N MET A 61 -17.70 29.92 11.61
CA MET A 61 -17.27 29.65 10.22
C MET A 61 -16.50 28.33 10.07
N MET A 62 -15.71 27.96 11.08
CA MET A 62 -14.92 26.72 11.11
C MET A 62 -15.77 25.45 11.09
N ILE A 63 -16.98 25.49 11.66
CA ILE A 63 -17.93 24.35 11.69
C ILE A 63 -18.92 24.44 10.51
N ARG A 64 -19.23 25.65 10.05
CA ARG A 64 -20.15 25.90 8.93
C ARG A 64 -19.57 25.51 7.57
N ALA A 65 -18.29 25.79 7.32
CA ALA A 65 -17.65 25.56 6.02
C ALA A 65 -17.53 24.08 5.59
N PRO A 66 -17.26 23.11 6.49
CA PRO A 66 -17.20 21.69 6.13
C PRO A 66 -18.54 21.07 5.70
N ILE A 67 -19.68 21.60 6.16
CA ILE A 67 -21.02 21.04 5.89
C ILE A 67 -21.37 21.04 4.39
N PRO A 68 -21.30 22.17 3.66
CA PRO A 68 -21.54 22.19 2.22
C PRO A 68 -20.42 21.49 1.44
N MET A 69 -19.18 21.52 1.93
CA MET A 69 -18.07 20.79 1.31
C MET A 69 -18.31 19.27 1.31
N LEU A 70 -18.84 18.71 2.39
CA LEU A 70 -19.15 17.28 2.49
C LEU A 70 -20.27 16.91 1.51
N GLY A 71 -21.31 17.75 1.40
CA GLY A 71 -22.37 17.56 0.40
C GLY A 71 -21.84 17.63 -1.03
N PHE A 72 -20.97 18.60 -1.32
CA PHE A 72 -20.34 18.75 -2.62
C PHE A 72 -19.48 17.52 -2.95
N LEU A 73 -18.72 17.03 -1.98
CA LEU A 73 -17.89 15.84 -2.13
C LEU A 73 -18.76 14.60 -2.41
N ALA A 74 -19.90 14.45 -1.74
CA ALA A 74 -20.84 13.36 -2.01
C ALA A 74 -21.43 13.43 -3.43
N MET A 75 -21.81 14.63 -3.89
CA MET A 75 -22.31 14.84 -5.25
C MET A 75 -21.21 14.57 -6.29
N ALA A 76 -20.01 15.11 -6.09
CA ALA A 76 -18.88 14.89 -6.98
C ALA A 76 -18.52 13.40 -7.03
N ALA A 77 -18.46 12.72 -5.89
CA ALA A 77 -18.22 11.29 -5.81
C ALA A 77 -19.27 10.50 -6.61
N ALA A 78 -20.56 10.84 -6.48
CA ALA A 78 -21.62 10.21 -7.27
C ALA A 78 -21.45 10.45 -8.78
N ILE A 79 -21.11 11.65 -9.22
CA ILE A 79 -20.92 11.94 -10.66
C ILE A 79 -19.75 11.12 -11.24
N PHE A 80 -18.63 11.03 -10.50
CA PHE A 80 -17.39 10.37 -10.95
C PHE A 80 -17.32 8.88 -10.61
N TYR A 81 -18.23 8.35 -9.81
CA TYR A 81 -18.26 6.95 -9.41
C TYR A 81 -18.20 5.94 -10.57
N PRO A 82 -18.89 6.13 -11.72
CA PRO A 82 -18.77 5.23 -12.87
C PRO A 82 -17.33 5.13 -13.39
N LYS A 83 -16.65 6.28 -13.48
CA LYS A 83 -15.25 6.36 -13.93
C LYS A 83 -14.32 5.68 -12.93
N ILE A 84 -14.59 5.86 -11.63
CA ILE A 84 -13.84 5.16 -10.56
C ILE A 84 -14.03 3.64 -10.68
N LEU A 85 -15.25 3.15 -10.89
CA LEU A 85 -15.53 1.71 -11.05
C LEU A 85 -14.80 1.11 -12.25
N ILE A 86 -14.87 1.76 -13.42
CA ILE A 86 -14.20 1.27 -14.64
C ILE A 86 -12.68 1.33 -14.49
N SER A 87 -12.15 2.39 -13.87
CA SER A 87 -10.73 2.50 -13.56
C SER A 87 -10.27 1.39 -12.60
N GLN A 88 -11.03 1.12 -11.54
CA GLN A 88 -10.75 0.01 -10.62
C GLN A 88 -10.78 -1.34 -11.34
N ARG A 89 -11.79 -1.57 -12.19
CA ARG A 89 -11.93 -2.78 -13.01
C ARG A 89 -10.75 -2.95 -13.98
N ARG A 90 -10.36 -1.90 -14.69
CA ARG A 90 -9.18 -1.85 -15.56
C ARG A 90 -7.91 -2.19 -14.78
N SER A 91 -7.74 -1.62 -13.60
CA SER A 91 -6.59 -1.90 -12.73
C SER A 91 -6.57 -3.37 -12.30
N GLN A 92 -7.70 -3.92 -11.85
CA GLN A 92 -7.80 -5.34 -11.46
C GLN A 92 -7.44 -6.29 -12.61
N LEU A 93 -7.92 -6.01 -13.81
CA LEU A 93 -7.58 -6.77 -15.02
C LEU A 93 -6.07 -6.72 -15.30
N ASN A 94 -5.46 -5.53 -15.27
CA ASN A 94 -4.04 -5.36 -15.56
C ASN A 94 -3.13 -6.05 -14.52
N ASN A 95 -3.45 -5.93 -13.23
CA ASN A 95 -2.58 -6.39 -12.15
C ASN A 95 -2.35 -7.92 -12.18
N ARG A 96 -3.35 -8.69 -12.62
CA ARG A 96 -3.31 -10.17 -12.63
C ARG A 96 -3.13 -10.77 -14.03
N PHE A 97 -3.07 -9.94 -15.08
CA PHE A 97 -3.07 -10.40 -16.46
C PHE A 97 -1.90 -11.35 -16.78
N HIS A 98 -0.70 -11.02 -16.34
CA HIS A 98 0.49 -11.84 -16.55
C HIS A 98 0.39 -13.24 -15.88
N LEU A 99 -0.26 -13.32 -14.71
CA LEU A 99 -0.50 -14.59 -14.01
C LEU A 99 -1.54 -15.44 -14.76
N LEU A 100 -2.65 -14.83 -15.20
CA LEU A 100 -3.67 -15.53 -15.99
C LEU A 100 -3.06 -16.11 -17.27
N VAL A 101 -2.29 -15.31 -18.01
CA VAL A 101 -1.65 -15.80 -19.24
C VAL A 101 -0.67 -16.92 -18.93
N THR A 102 0.12 -16.81 -17.86
CA THR A 102 1.00 -17.91 -17.43
C THR A 102 0.23 -19.20 -17.16
N HIS A 103 -0.89 -19.12 -16.45
CA HIS A 103 -1.74 -20.28 -16.19
C HIS A 103 -2.37 -20.82 -17.48
N MET A 104 -2.83 -19.93 -18.37
CA MET A 104 -3.35 -20.30 -19.67
C MET A 104 -2.29 -21.05 -20.50
N THR A 105 -1.04 -20.59 -20.50
CA THR A 105 0.08 -21.25 -21.18
C THR A 105 0.38 -22.60 -20.56
N VAL A 106 0.41 -22.69 -19.23
CA VAL A 106 0.56 -23.95 -18.49
C VAL A 106 -0.52 -24.96 -18.93
N LEU A 107 -1.79 -24.55 -18.92
CA LEU A 107 -2.91 -25.41 -19.33
C LEU A 107 -2.86 -25.75 -20.82
N ALA A 108 -2.48 -24.83 -21.69
CA ALA A 108 -2.39 -25.06 -23.13
C ALA A 108 -1.26 -26.01 -23.53
N THR A 109 -0.18 -26.09 -22.74
CA THR A 109 0.87 -27.11 -22.93
C THR A 109 0.43 -28.52 -22.49
N THR A 110 -0.74 -28.63 -21.86
CA THR A 110 -1.39 -29.91 -21.60
C THR A 110 -2.23 -30.32 -22.80
N LYS A 111 -2.43 -31.63 -23.01
CA LYS A 111 -3.16 -32.14 -24.19
C LYS A 111 -4.69 -31.99 -24.08
N ILE A 112 -5.17 -31.02 -23.29
CA ILE A 112 -6.60 -30.78 -23.09
C ILE A 112 -7.17 -29.93 -24.22
N ASP A 113 -8.50 -29.97 -24.36
CA ASP A 113 -9.18 -29.13 -25.34
C ASP A 113 -9.03 -27.65 -24.99
N ARG A 114 -8.89 -26.81 -26.02
CA ARG A 114 -8.76 -25.35 -25.85
C ARG A 114 -9.91 -24.73 -25.07
N MET A 115 -11.14 -25.26 -25.19
CA MET A 115 -12.27 -24.74 -24.44
C MET A 115 -12.13 -25.07 -22.95
N GLU A 116 -11.56 -26.23 -22.62
CA GLU A 116 -11.32 -26.63 -21.24
C GLU A 116 -10.36 -25.68 -20.53
N VAL A 117 -9.34 -25.16 -21.24
CA VAL A 117 -8.44 -24.12 -20.71
C VAL A 117 -9.24 -22.91 -20.19
N PHE A 118 -10.17 -22.39 -20.98
CA PHE A 118 -11.00 -21.25 -20.56
C PHE A 118 -11.99 -21.61 -19.46
N ARG A 119 -12.55 -22.84 -19.46
CA ARG A 119 -13.44 -23.30 -18.39
C ARG A 119 -12.73 -23.37 -17.05
N THR A 120 -11.51 -23.92 -17.02
CA THR A 120 -10.68 -23.94 -15.82
C THR A 120 -10.40 -22.52 -15.33
N LEU A 121 -9.93 -21.64 -16.21
CA LEU A 121 -9.63 -20.24 -15.84
C LEU A 121 -10.87 -19.43 -15.41
N ALA A 122 -12.05 -19.80 -15.90
CA ALA A 122 -13.32 -19.18 -15.50
C ALA A 122 -13.79 -19.60 -14.10
N GLN A 123 -13.28 -20.72 -13.56
CA GLN A 123 -13.59 -21.21 -12.21
C GLN A 123 -12.58 -20.71 -11.16
N GLU A 124 -11.44 -20.18 -11.59
CA GLU A 124 -10.39 -19.66 -10.72
C GLU A 124 -10.75 -18.28 -10.15
N GLU A 125 -11.45 -18.26 -9.01
CA GLU A 125 -11.87 -17.03 -8.32
C GLU A 125 -10.68 -16.10 -7.97
N GLU A 126 -9.47 -16.66 -7.83
CA GLU A 126 -8.25 -15.90 -7.54
C GLU A 126 -7.92 -14.87 -8.63
N TYR A 127 -8.37 -15.05 -9.88
CA TYR A 127 -8.18 -14.05 -10.93
C TYR A 127 -9.20 -12.91 -10.91
N GLY A 128 -10.25 -13.02 -10.09
CA GLY A 128 -11.28 -11.99 -9.93
C GLY A 128 -11.92 -11.60 -11.26
N GLU A 129 -11.75 -10.34 -11.66
CA GLU A 129 -12.38 -9.83 -12.87
C GLU A 129 -11.89 -10.48 -14.17
N LEU A 130 -10.66 -11.02 -14.20
CA LEU A 130 -10.20 -11.78 -15.37
C LEU A 130 -10.93 -13.12 -15.48
N ALA A 131 -11.19 -13.81 -14.37
CA ALA A 131 -12.01 -15.03 -14.36
C ALA A 131 -13.43 -14.74 -14.81
N ASN A 132 -14.02 -13.60 -14.39
CA ASN A 132 -15.32 -13.15 -14.88
C ASN A 132 -15.32 -12.92 -16.40
N GLU A 133 -14.23 -12.38 -16.97
CA GLU A 133 -14.10 -12.23 -18.42
C GLU A 133 -13.96 -13.59 -19.12
N MET A 134 -13.19 -14.53 -18.56
CA MET A 134 -13.13 -15.90 -19.08
C MET A 134 -14.51 -16.58 -19.01
N HIS A 135 -15.26 -16.39 -17.93
CA HIS A 135 -16.61 -16.90 -17.76
C HIS A 135 -17.55 -16.38 -18.85
N ARG A 136 -17.48 -15.09 -19.18
CA ARG A 136 -18.26 -14.51 -20.29
C ARG A 136 -17.89 -15.10 -21.65
N ILE A 137 -16.61 -15.42 -21.88
CA ILE A 137 -16.19 -16.12 -23.11
C ILE A 137 -16.79 -17.53 -23.12
N VAL A 138 -16.68 -18.27 -22.02
CA VAL A 138 -17.25 -19.62 -21.87
C VAL A 138 -18.77 -19.59 -22.09
N GLU A 139 -19.50 -18.64 -21.50
CA GLU A 139 -20.94 -18.48 -21.69
C GLU A 139 -21.32 -18.23 -23.17
N LEU A 140 -20.57 -17.39 -23.89
CA LEU A 140 -20.80 -17.14 -25.31
C LEU A 140 -20.62 -18.40 -26.16
N VAL A 141 -19.68 -19.27 -25.80
CA VAL A 141 -19.45 -20.53 -26.51
C VAL A 141 -20.47 -21.59 -26.08
N ASP A 142 -20.58 -21.90 -24.79
CA ASP A 142 -21.39 -23.01 -24.28
C ASP A 142 -22.90 -22.71 -24.31
N THR A 143 -23.32 -21.46 -24.06
CA THR A 143 -24.75 -21.08 -24.02
C THR A 143 -25.24 -20.52 -25.34
N TRP A 144 -24.43 -19.66 -25.98
CA TRP A 144 -24.83 -18.97 -27.21
C TRP A 144 -24.30 -19.65 -28.49
N ASN A 145 -23.56 -20.75 -28.35
CA ASN A 145 -23.04 -21.58 -29.44
C ASN A 145 -22.20 -20.77 -30.45
N GLN A 146 -21.49 -19.74 -29.98
CA GLN A 146 -20.55 -18.97 -30.78
C GLN A 146 -19.22 -19.71 -30.89
N SER A 147 -18.44 -19.45 -31.95
CA SER A 147 -17.08 -19.97 -32.04
C SER A 147 -16.18 -19.25 -31.04
N LEU A 148 -15.14 -19.93 -30.54
CA LEU A 148 -14.24 -19.38 -29.52
C LEU A 148 -13.52 -18.11 -30.01
N ASP A 149 -13.16 -18.06 -31.29
CA ASP A 149 -12.56 -16.88 -31.93
C ASP A 149 -13.54 -15.70 -32.00
N ASP A 150 -14.82 -15.92 -32.36
CA ASP A 150 -15.82 -14.87 -32.36
C ASP A 150 -16.14 -14.37 -30.93
N ALA A 151 -16.20 -15.28 -29.96
CA ALA A 151 -16.40 -14.94 -28.56
C ALA A 151 -15.24 -14.08 -28.01
N CYS A 152 -13.99 -14.48 -28.26
CA CYS A 152 -12.81 -13.69 -27.91
C CYS A 152 -12.81 -12.32 -28.59
N ARG A 153 -13.11 -12.25 -29.90
CA ARG A 153 -13.18 -10.98 -30.65
C ARG A 153 -14.27 -10.05 -30.13
N ARG A 154 -15.40 -10.60 -29.70
CA ARG A 154 -16.48 -9.82 -29.10
C ARG A 154 -16.06 -9.26 -27.75
N ARG A 155 -15.50 -10.09 -26.86
CA ARG A 155 -15.03 -9.64 -25.55
C ARG A 155 -13.90 -8.62 -25.66
N ALA A 156 -12.98 -8.77 -26.61
CA ALA A 156 -11.90 -7.82 -26.86
C ALA A 156 -12.41 -6.37 -27.00
N LYS A 157 -13.55 -6.16 -27.68
CA LYS A 157 -14.14 -4.82 -27.89
C LYS A 157 -14.82 -4.22 -26.64
N GLU A 158 -15.11 -5.04 -25.63
CA GLU A 158 -15.88 -4.63 -24.44
C GLU A 158 -15.02 -4.57 -23.16
N VAL A 159 -13.80 -5.12 -23.17
CA VAL A 159 -12.92 -5.14 -22.00
C VAL A 159 -12.25 -3.76 -21.84
N PRO A 160 -12.27 -3.15 -20.63
CA PRO A 160 -11.72 -1.80 -20.40
C PRO A 160 -10.19 -1.76 -20.33
N SER A 161 -9.52 -2.91 -20.31
CA SER A 161 -8.06 -3.03 -20.33
C SER A 161 -7.55 -3.17 -21.77
N ALA A 162 -6.68 -2.26 -22.20
CA ALA A 162 -6.02 -2.31 -23.49
C ALA A 162 -5.15 -3.57 -23.67
N ALA A 163 -4.43 -4.00 -22.62
CA ALA A 163 -3.58 -5.18 -22.67
C ALA A 163 -4.40 -6.47 -22.87
N VAL A 164 -5.51 -6.61 -22.13
CA VAL A 164 -6.41 -7.76 -22.28
C VAL A 164 -7.15 -7.71 -23.61
N SER A 165 -7.59 -6.52 -24.05
CA SER A 165 -8.23 -6.32 -25.36
C SER A 165 -7.32 -6.77 -26.51
N ASP A 166 -6.06 -6.30 -26.53
CA ASP A 166 -5.08 -6.65 -27.57
C ASP A 166 -4.78 -8.15 -27.56
N PHE A 167 -4.60 -8.73 -26.38
CA PHE A 167 -4.41 -10.18 -26.25
C PHE A 167 -5.60 -10.98 -26.77
N LEU A 168 -6.84 -10.64 -26.39
CA LEU A 168 -8.03 -11.35 -26.86
C LEU A 168 -8.26 -11.20 -28.36
N ASP A 169 -7.96 -10.05 -28.96
CA ASP A 169 -8.11 -9.85 -30.41
C ASP A 169 -7.05 -10.64 -31.20
N ARG A 170 -5.80 -10.65 -30.74
CA ARG A 170 -4.73 -11.48 -31.32
C ARG A 170 -5.04 -12.97 -31.18
N LEU A 171 -5.49 -13.38 -30.00
CA LEU A 171 -5.91 -14.76 -29.73
C LEU A 171 -7.08 -15.19 -30.62
N ALA A 172 -8.07 -14.31 -30.81
CA ALA A 172 -9.16 -14.57 -31.74
C ALA A 172 -8.66 -14.77 -33.18
N TYR A 173 -7.70 -13.94 -33.62
CA TYR A 173 -7.11 -14.08 -34.95
C TYR A 173 -6.35 -15.40 -35.12
N THR A 174 -5.51 -15.79 -34.15
CA THR A 174 -4.72 -17.04 -34.23
C THR A 174 -5.59 -18.28 -34.15
N LEU A 175 -6.61 -18.29 -33.28
CA LEU A 175 -7.57 -19.39 -33.17
C LEU A 175 -8.42 -19.53 -34.44
N GLY A 176 -8.87 -18.41 -35.03
CA GLY A 176 -9.61 -18.39 -36.30
C GLY A 176 -8.75 -18.84 -37.50
N ALA A 177 -7.44 -18.59 -37.46
CA ALA A 177 -6.49 -19.09 -38.45
C ALA A 177 -6.12 -20.58 -38.27
N GLY A 178 -6.60 -21.23 -37.20
CA GLY A 178 -6.34 -22.64 -36.92
C GLY A 178 -4.96 -22.92 -36.30
N GLN A 179 -4.26 -21.90 -35.81
CA GLN A 179 -3.02 -22.09 -35.04
C GLN A 179 -3.31 -22.78 -33.71
N SER A 180 -2.37 -23.59 -33.22
CA SER A 180 -2.50 -24.20 -31.89
C SER A 180 -2.42 -23.13 -30.79
N LEU A 181 -3.23 -23.30 -29.74
CA LEU A 181 -3.23 -22.41 -28.59
C LEU A 181 -1.87 -22.43 -27.87
N GLU A 182 -1.25 -23.61 -27.78
CA GLU A 182 0.07 -23.82 -27.18
C GLU A 182 1.15 -23.01 -27.87
N ASP A 183 1.28 -23.11 -29.20
CA ASP A 183 2.33 -22.43 -29.96
C ASP A 183 2.21 -20.91 -29.84
N TYR A 184 0.97 -20.40 -29.92
CA TYR A 184 0.70 -18.97 -29.76
C TYR A 184 1.11 -18.49 -28.37
N LEU A 185 0.63 -19.15 -27.31
CA LEU A 185 0.88 -18.73 -25.94
C LEU A 185 2.35 -18.84 -25.55
N LEU A 186 3.05 -19.91 -25.93
CA LEU A 186 4.49 -20.04 -25.70
C LEU A 186 5.29 -18.94 -26.39
N SER A 187 4.88 -18.52 -27.59
CA SER A 187 5.54 -17.44 -28.33
C SER A 187 5.26 -16.03 -27.76
N GLU A 188 4.06 -15.80 -27.23
CA GLU A 188 3.64 -14.50 -26.69
C GLU A 188 3.95 -14.33 -25.19
N GLN A 189 4.23 -15.42 -24.47
CA GLN A 189 4.49 -15.39 -23.02
C GLN A 189 5.60 -14.40 -22.65
N GLU A 190 6.72 -14.44 -23.39
CA GLU A 190 7.87 -13.55 -23.14
C GLU A 190 7.48 -12.08 -23.38
N GLN A 191 6.75 -11.80 -24.46
CA GLN A 191 6.29 -10.45 -24.80
C GLN A 191 5.33 -9.89 -23.74
N ILE A 192 4.44 -10.72 -23.20
CA ILE A 192 3.47 -10.33 -22.16
C ILE A 192 4.17 -10.04 -20.84
N ILE A 193 5.13 -10.87 -20.44
CA ILE A 193 5.93 -10.62 -19.23
C ILE A 193 6.78 -9.36 -19.40
N GLN A 194 7.46 -9.18 -20.53
CA GLN A 194 8.25 -7.98 -20.78
C GLN A 194 7.40 -6.71 -20.75
N ASN A 195 6.18 -6.75 -21.30
CA ASN A 195 5.25 -5.63 -21.22
C ASN A 195 4.81 -5.35 -19.78
N TYR A 196 4.53 -6.40 -18.99
CA TYR A 196 4.24 -6.25 -17.56
C TYR A 196 5.43 -5.64 -16.80
N THR A 197 6.64 -6.14 -17.03
CA THR A 197 7.90 -5.60 -16.47
C THR A 197 8.04 -4.13 -16.80
N THR A 198 7.86 -3.73 -18.07
CA THR A 198 7.95 -2.33 -18.51
C THR A 198 6.94 -1.44 -17.78
N VAL A 199 5.68 -1.87 -17.67
CA VAL A 199 4.63 -1.12 -16.96
C VAL A 199 4.94 -1.01 -15.47
N TYR A 200 5.44 -2.09 -14.87
CA TYR A 200 5.81 -2.13 -13.46
C TYR A 200 6.99 -1.21 -13.16
N GLU A 201 8.05 -1.25 -13.96
CA GLU A 201 9.21 -0.36 -13.86
C GLU A 201 8.81 1.11 -14.02
N GLY A 202 8.00 1.45 -15.02
CA GLY A 202 7.49 2.81 -15.17
C GLY A 202 6.62 3.26 -13.98
N THR A 203 5.95 2.32 -13.29
CA THR A 203 5.24 2.62 -12.05
C THR A 203 6.21 2.89 -10.89
N LEU A 204 7.32 2.16 -10.80
CA LEU A 204 8.39 2.44 -9.83
C LEU A 204 9.06 3.80 -10.08
N ASP A 205 9.30 4.16 -11.35
CA ASP A 205 9.84 5.47 -11.72
C ASP A 205 8.90 6.61 -11.29
N ASN A 206 7.60 6.45 -11.52
CA ASN A 206 6.60 7.41 -11.04
C ASN A 206 6.61 7.54 -9.51
N LEU A 207 6.83 6.44 -8.76
CA LEU A 207 6.98 6.50 -7.31
C LEU A 207 8.25 7.26 -6.89
N GLU A 208 9.34 7.16 -7.64
CA GLU A 208 10.55 7.94 -7.40
C GLU A 208 10.32 9.45 -7.61
N VAL A 209 9.63 9.85 -8.68
CA VAL A 209 9.25 11.26 -8.88
C VAL A 209 8.35 11.76 -7.75
N MET A 210 7.39 10.95 -7.30
CA MET A 210 6.51 11.29 -6.18
C MET A 210 7.27 11.44 -4.86
N LYS A 211 8.28 10.59 -4.63
CA LYS A 211 9.21 10.68 -3.50
C LYS A 211 9.95 12.03 -3.51
N ASP A 212 10.46 12.47 -4.66
CA ASP A 212 11.19 13.75 -4.78
C ASP A 212 10.27 14.97 -4.62
N LEU A 213 9.05 14.91 -5.18
CA LEU A 213 8.01 15.92 -4.99
C LEU A 213 7.59 16.01 -3.51
N TYR A 214 7.39 14.86 -2.86
CA TYR A 214 7.08 14.78 -1.45
C TYR A 214 8.19 15.44 -0.61
N LEU A 215 9.45 15.11 -0.88
CA LEU A 215 10.60 15.72 -0.19
C LEU A 215 10.56 17.24 -0.32
N SER A 216 10.44 17.74 -1.55
CA SER A 216 10.46 19.18 -1.84
C SER A 216 9.32 19.91 -1.13
N MET A 217 8.12 19.33 -1.15
CA MET A 217 6.95 19.96 -0.54
C MET A 217 7.04 19.93 1.00
N VAL A 218 7.48 18.83 1.60
CA VAL A 218 7.64 18.74 3.06
C VAL A 218 8.71 19.69 3.56
N LEU A 219 9.83 19.83 2.85
CA LEU A 219 10.86 20.82 3.20
C LEU A 219 10.30 22.25 3.10
N SER A 220 9.58 22.59 2.04
CA SER A 220 8.96 23.91 1.87
C SER A 220 7.97 24.22 3.01
N MET A 221 7.07 23.29 3.33
CA MET A 221 6.16 23.45 4.47
C MET A 221 6.89 23.49 5.80
N THR A 222 8.03 22.83 5.90
CA THR A 222 8.87 22.89 7.10
C THR A 222 9.35 24.32 7.34
N PHE A 223 9.89 24.97 6.30
CA PHE A 223 10.27 26.37 6.38
C PHE A 223 9.07 27.28 6.65
N ALA A 224 7.93 27.04 6.01
CA ALA A 224 6.71 27.79 6.27
C ALA A 224 6.26 27.68 7.74
N LEU A 225 6.39 26.50 8.36
CA LEU A 225 6.09 26.32 9.77
C LEU A 225 7.07 27.07 10.66
N VAL A 226 8.37 27.05 10.35
CA VAL A 226 9.37 27.84 11.08
C VAL A 226 9.01 29.33 11.04
N PHE A 227 8.64 29.86 9.86
CA PHE A 227 8.18 31.24 9.75
C PHE A 227 6.87 31.49 10.51
N ALA A 228 5.94 30.54 10.49
CA ALA A 228 4.70 30.64 11.24
C ALA A 228 4.92 30.70 12.76
N VAL A 229 5.99 30.06 13.26
CA VAL A 229 6.39 30.12 14.67
C VAL A 229 7.09 31.44 15.00
N VAL A 230 7.97 31.94 14.12
CA VAL A 230 8.85 33.10 14.40
C VAL A 230 8.23 34.46 14.04
N LEU A 231 7.53 34.58 12.90
CA LEU A 231 7.00 35.86 12.40
C LEU A 231 5.98 36.54 13.33
N PRO A 232 5.11 35.83 14.07
CA PRO A 232 4.17 36.47 14.99
C PRO A 232 4.87 37.25 16.12
N VAL A 233 6.13 36.92 16.47
CA VAL A 233 6.96 37.68 17.42
C VAL A 233 7.14 39.14 16.95
N LEU A 234 7.34 39.32 15.65
CA LEU A 234 7.63 40.62 15.02
C LEU A 234 6.35 41.37 14.61
N THR A 235 5.32 40.64 14.21
CA THR A 235 4.08 41.22 13.64
C THR A 235 2.98 41.43 14.68
N GLY A 236 3.08 40.81 15.85
CA GLY A 236 2.08 40.91 16.93
C GLY A 236 0.77 40.17 16.65
N THR A 237 0.71 39.36 15.59
CA THR A 237 -0.43 38.46 15.33
C THR A 237 -0.46 37.32 16.34
N ASP A 238 -1.63 36.69 16.56
CA ASP A 238 -1.72 35.49 17.39
C ASP A 238 -0.89 34.34 16.79
N PRO A 239 0.17 33.87 17.47
CA PRO A 239 1.02 32.79 16.99
C PRO A 239 0.26 31.47 16.86
N THR A 240 -0.72 31.24 17.72
CA THR A 240 -1.54 30.04 17.73
C THR A 240 -2.32 29.90 16.43
N MET A 241 -2.87 31.02 15.93
CA MET A 241 -3.60 31.07 14.67
C MET A 241 -2.70 30.77 13.47
N THR A 242 -1.52 31.39 13.42
CA THR A 242 -0.57 31.19 12.31
C THR A 242 -0.02 29.76 12.28
N VAL A 243 0.39 29.23 13.45
CA VAL A 243 0.91 27.86 13.57
C VAL A 243 -0.18 26.83 13.26
N SER A 244 -1.40 26.99 13.80
CA SER A 244 -2.50 26.06 13.52
C SER A 244 -2.91 26.06 12.05
N ALA A 245 -2.94 27.22 11.38
CA ALA A 245 -3.23 27.32 9.95
C ALA A 245 -2.22 26.53 9.10
N VAL A 246 -0.93 26.67 9.39
CA VAL A 246 0.12 25.93 8.68
C VAL A 246 0.08 24.43 9.01
N ILE A 247 -0.25 24.04 10.25
CA ILE A 247 -0.44 22.63 10.60
C ILE A 247 -1.61 22.01 9.81
N VAL A 248 -2.75 22.70 9.69
CA VAL A 248 -3.88 22.21 8.89
C VAL A 248 -3.48 22.05 7.43
N MET A 249 -2.76 23.04 6.87
CA MET A 249 -2.22 22.94 5.51
C MET A 249 -1.25 21.75 5.36
N TYR A 250 -0.36 21.55 6.33
CA TYR A 250 0.59 20.44 6.34
C TYR A 250 -0.12 19.09 6.35
N ILE A 251 -1.13 18.92 7.22
CA ILE A 251 -1.95 17.71 7.32
C ILE A 251 -2.68 17.45 6.00
N PHE A 252 -3.27 18.48 5.39
CA PHE A 252 -3.99 18.38 4.13
C PHE A 252 -3.08 17.91 2.99
N VAL A 253 -1.93 18.57 2.84
CA VAL A 253 -0.93 18.24 1.82
C VAL A 253 -0.39 16.82 2.02
N GLN A 254 -0.01 16.47 3.24
CA GLN A 254 0.48 15.12 3.58
C GLN A 254 -0.55 14.04 3.25
N SER A 255 -1.83 14.30 3.55
CA SER A 255 -2.92 13.39 3.22
C SER A 255 -3.11 13.25 1.70
N GLY A 256 -2.99 14.35 0.96
CA GLY A 256 -3.00 14.35 -0.51
C GLY A 256 -1.89 13.50 -1.11
N PHE A 257 -0.66 13.62 -0.59
CA PHE A 257 0.47 12.79 -1.01
C PHE A 257 0.25 11.31 -0.69
N TYR A 258 -0.25 10.99 0.50
CA TYR A 258 -0.60 9.63 0.86
C TYR A 258 -1.59 9.01 -0.14
N LEU A 259 -2.64 9.76 -0.53
CA LEU A 259 -3.60 9.30 -1.53
C LEU A 259 -2.98 9.13 -2.92
N ALA A 260 -2.13 10.06 -3.35
CA ALA A 260 -1.44 9.99 -4.62
C ALA A 260 -0.52 8.76 -4.70
N ILE A 261 0.34 8.55 -3.70
CA ILE A 261 1.21 7.35 -3.61
C ILE A 261 0.37 6.08 -3.58
N ARG A 262 -0.72 6.05 -2.81
CA ARG A 262 -1.61 4.89 -2.75
C ARG A 262 -2.25 4.57 -4.11
N SER A 263 -2.52 5.58 -4.94
CA SER A 263 -3.13 5.38 -6.26
C SER A 263 -2.12 4.88 -7.31
N MET A 264 -0.84 5.17 -7.12
CA MET A 264 0.23 4.79 -8.04
C MET A 264 0.93 3.49 -7.64
N ALA A 265 0.96 3.15 -6.36
CA ALA A 265 1.68 1.96 -5.90
C ALA A 265 1.08 0.67 -6.52
N PRO A 266 1.90 -0.20 -7.12
CA PRO A 266 1.43 -1.42 -7.76
C PRO A 266 0.86 -2.40 -6.71
N TYR A 267 -0.25 -3.05 -7.05
CA TYR A 267 -0.87 -4.05 -6.17
C TYR A 267 -0.24 -5.42 -6.41
N ASP A 268 0.67 -5.82 -5.53
CA ASP A 268 1.31 -7.14 -5.55
C ASP A 268 1.44 -7.70 -4.12
N PRO A 269 0.50 -8.55 -3.67
CA PRO A 269 0.47 -9.06 -2.32
C PRO A 269 1.58 -10.08 -2.07
N VAL A 270 2.29 -9.94 -0.96
CA VAL A 270 3.31 -10.90 -0.52
C VAL A 270 2.67 -12.11 0.19
N TRP A 271 1.62 -11.86 0.98
CA TRP A 271 1.03 -12.84 1.90
C TRP A 271 -0.16 -13.57 1.29
N PHE A 272 -0.13 -14.90 1.38
CA PHE A 272 -1.30 -15.76 1.15
C PHE A 272 -2.02 -16.03 2.49
N HIS A 273 -3.34 -15.86 2.50
CA HIS A 273 -4.19 -16.11 3.67
C HIS A 273 -5.08 -17.31 3.35
N PRO A 274 -4.75 -18.52 3.85
CA PRO A 274 -5.59 -19.70 3.63
C PRO A 274 -6.90 -19.57 4.42
N ASP A 275 -8.04 -19.73 3.76
CA ASP A 275 -9.36 -19.63 4.41
C ASP A 275 -9.71 -20.89 5.24
N ASP A 276 -9.27 -22.06 4.79
CA ASP A 276 -9.69 -23.35 5.37
C ASP A 276 -8.73 -23.92 6.43
N TYR A 277 -7.52 -23.35 6.58
CA TYR A 277 -6.46 -23.95 7.38
C TYR A 277 -5.86 -23.00 8.43
N PRO A 278 -6.00 -23.29 9.74
CA PRO A 278 -5.39 -22.49 10.78
C PRO A 278 -3.87 -22.66 10.73
N SER A 279 -3.14 -21.57 10.57
CA SER A 279 -1.68 -21.60 10.67
C SER A 279 -1.20 -21.15 12.06
N ASP A 280 -0.16 -21.79 12.58
CA ASP A 280 0.45 -21.41 13.86
C ASP A 280 1.02 -19.97 13.84
N VAL A 281 1.40 -19.50 12.65
CA VAL A 281 1.95 -18.16 12.45
C VAL A 281 0.87 -17.10 12.62
N GLU A 282 -0.38 -17.37 12.24
CA GLU A 282 -1.52 -16.45 12.43
C GLU A 282 -1.80 -16.22 13.90
N ASN A 283 -1.92 -17.30 14.66
CA ASN A 283 -2.07 -17.24 16.11
C ASN A 283 -0.95 -16.45 16.79
N ARG A 284 0.29 -16.56 16.30
CA ARG A 284 1.43 -15.79 16.82
C ARG A 284 1.30 -14.29 16.51
N ILE A 285 0.93 -13.94 15.28
CA ILE A 285 0.73 -12.54 14.85
C ILE A 285 -0.44 -11.90 15.59
N GLU A 286 -1.56 -12.62 15.73
CA GLU A 286 -2.73 -12.15 16.48
C GLU A 286 -2.38 -11.90 17.94
N LYS A 287 -1.77 -12.87 18.63
CA LYS A 287 -1.34 -12.70 20.03
C LYS A 287 -0.38 -11.52 20.19
N ALA A 288 0.60 -11.37 19.29
CA ALA A 288 1.52 -10.24 19.32
C ALA A 288 0.78 -8.90 19.12
N THR A 289 -0.24 -8.87 18.26
CA THR A 289 -1.07 -7.69 18.02
C THR A 289 -1.92 -7.34 19.23
N TYR A 290 -2.59 -8.32 19.85
CA TYR A 290 -3.36 -8.11 21.08
C TYR A 290 -2.47 -7.62 22.23
N VAL A 291 -1.30 -8.24 22.42
CA VAL A 291 -0.34 -7.83 23.47
C VAL A 291 0.16 -6.41 23.21
N GLY A 292 0.54 -6.09 21.98
CA GLY A 292 1.01 -4.75 21.61
C GLY A 292 -0.04 -3.67 21.83
N VAL A 293 -1.27 -3.88 21.35
CA VAL A 293 -2.38 -2.92 21.50
C VAL A 293 -2.80 -2.76 22.96
N ALA A 294 -2.89 -3.86 23.72
CA ALA A 294 -3.25 -3.80 25.14
C ALA A 294 -2.21 -3.02 25.95
N LEU A 295 -0.92 -3.30 25.74
CA LEU A 295 0.16 -2.55 26.39
C LEU A 295 0.16 -1.08 26.00
N THR A 296 -0.10 -0.75 24.73
CA THR A 296 -0.24 0.63 24.28
C THR A 296 -1.42 1.33 24.95
N ALA A 297 -2.59 0.70 25.04
CA ALA A 297 -3.74 1.28 25.72
C ALA A 297 -3.45 1.58 27.21
N VAL A 298 -2.77 0.66 27.90
CA VAL A 298 -2.32 0.86 29.29
C VAL A 298 -1.35 2.03 29.39
N LEU A 299 -0.33 2.12 28.52
CA LEU A 299 0.61 3.23 28.57
C LEU A 299 0.00 4.57 28.15
N ILE A 300 -0.97 4.58 27.24
CA ILE A 300 -1.74 5.79 26.89
C ILE A 300 -2.51 6.26 28.12
N PHE A 301 -3.16 5.35 28.84
CA PHE A 301 -3.86 5.66 30.08
C PHE A 301 -2.92 6.21 31.15
N ILE A 302 -1.72 5.65 31.30
CA ILE A 302 -0.70 6.14 32.23
C ILE A 302 -0.16 7.52 31.80
N SER A 303 0.07 7.72 30.51
CA SER A 303 0.61 8.99 29.97
C SER A 303 -0.39 10.13 30.06
N LEU A 304 -1.59 9.95 29.51
CA LEU A 304 -2.64 10.97 29.57
C LEU A 304 -3.22 11.09 30.98
N GLY A 305 -3.47 9.97 31.66
CA GLY A 305 -3.95 9.96 33.04
C GLY A 305 -2.98 10.65 34.00
N GLY A 306 -1.67 10.53 33.77
CA GLY A 306 -0.65 11.21 34.56
C GLY A 306 -0.61 12.71 34.28
N MET A 307 -0.84 13.10 33.02
CA MET A 307 -0.92 14.51 32.61
C MET A 307 -2.15 15.22 33.19
N PHE A 308 -3.28 14.51 33.32
CA PHE A 308 -4.53 15.04 33.88
C PHE A 308 -4.73 14.76 35.38
N GLY A 309 -3.77 14.11 36.05
CA GLY A 309 -3.82 13.79 37.49
C GLY A 309 -4.84 12.70 37.88
N VAL A 310 -5.29 11.89 36.91
CA VAL A 310 -6.27 10.81 37.08
C VAL A 310 -5.59 9.47 37.40
N SER A 311 -4.35 9.25 36.93
CA SER A 311 -3.61 8.01 37.20
C SER A 311 -2.73 8.12 38.46
N PRO A 312 -2.62 7.04 39.25
CA PRO A 312 -1.75 7.00 40.43
C PRO A 312 -0.24 6.89 40.10
N ILE A 313 0.10 6.63 38.83
CA ILE A 313 1.46 6.49 38.33
C ILE A 313 1.60 7.41 37.12
N THR A 314 2.65 8.23 37.09
CA THR A 314 3.01 9.08 35.95
C THR A 314 4.13 8.47 35.11
N VAL A 315 4.32 8.97 33.89
CA VAL A 315 5.47 8.58 33.03
C VAL A 315 6.80 8.93 33.69
N GLY A 316 6.83 9.97 34.54
CA GLY A 316 7.99 10.32 35.36
C GLY A 316 8.33 9.27 36.41
N ASP A 317 7.32 8.64 37.04
CA ASP A 317 7.53 7.58 38.03
C ASP A 317 8.04 6.28 37.38
N LEU A 318 7.59 5.99 36.15
CA LEU A 318 8.09 4.88 35.34
C LEU A 318 9.54 5.09 34.88
N LEU A 319 9.95 6.34 34.71
CA LEU A 319 11.29 6.75 34.31
C LEU A 319 12.00 7.41 35.48
N PHE A 320 12.10 6.69 36.60
CA PHE A 320 12.74 7.13 37.85
C PHE A 320 14.19 7.66 37.72
N PHE A 321 14.82 7.44 36.56
CA PHE A 321 16.17 7.90 36.22
C PHE A 321 16.22 9.26 35.51
N LEU A 322 15.09 9.88 35.19
CA LEU A 322 15.00 11.19 34.54
C LEU A 322 14.23 12.20 35.41
N ASP A 323 14.90 13.26 35.84
CA ASP A 323 14.31 14.30 36.72
C ASP A 323 13.14 15.07 36.09
N ARG A 324 13.12 15.21 34.75
CA ARG A 324 12.01 15.81 33.99
C ARG A 324 11.86 15.13 32.63
N VAL A 325 10.74 14.45 32.42
CA VAL A 325 10.42 13.83 31.13
C VAL A 325 9.98 14.92 30.13
N PRO A 326 10.63 15.03 28.95
CA PRO A 326 10.23 15.99 27.91
C PRO A 326 8.84 15.68 27.35
N LEU A 327 8.09 16.71 26.94
CA LEU A 327 6.70 16.58 26.46
C LEU A 327 6.59 15.66 25.23
N SER A 328 7.61 15.63 24.37
CA SER A 328 7.66 14.73 23.21
C SER A 328 7.74 13.24 23.58
N MET A 329 8.28 12.90 24.75
CA MET A 329 8.40 11.52 25.21
C MET A 329 7.06 10.97 25.74
N TYR A 330 6.19 11.84 26.27
CA TYR A 330 4.81 11.48 26.62
C TYR A 330 3.99 11.01 25.42
N ALA A 331 4.33 11.46 24.20
CA ALA A 331 3.70 11.01 22.97
C ALA A 331 4.34 9.73 22.39
N ALA A 332 5.67 9.57 22.50
CA ALA A 332 6.38 8.43 21.91
C ALA A 332 6.38 7.15 22.77
N ILE A 333 6.38 7.25 24.10
CA ILE A 333 6.40 6.07 24.98
C ILE A 333 5.15 5.19 24.82
N PRO A 334 3.92 5.73 24.81
CA PRO A 334 2.73 4.90 24.77
C PRO A 334 2.60 4.01 23.54
N ILE A 335 3.15 4.47 22.42
CA ILE A 335 3.12 3.72 21.16
C ILE A 335 4.24 2.68 21.07
N THR A 336 5.26 2.69 21.94
CA THR A 336 6.38 1.73 21.90
C THR A 336 5.98 0.26 21.84
N PRO A 337 4.96 -0.23 22.56
CA PRO A 337 4.60 -1.65 22.52
C PRO A 337 4.07 -2.11 21.15
N LEU A 338 3.64 -1.19 20.28
CA LEU A 338 3.27 -1.50 18.89
C LEU A 338 4.47 -2.01 18.07
N LEU A 339 5.70 -1.87 18.57
CA LEU A 339 6.88 -2.48 17.98
C LEU A 339 6.84 -4.02 18.04
N ILE A 340 6.18 -4.60 19.06
CA ILE A 340 6.08 -6.05 19.25
C ILE A 340 5.41 -6.73 18.04
N PRO A 341 4.17 -6.38 17.65
CA PRO A 341 3.56 -6.97 16.45
C PRO A 341 4.36 -6.64 15.19
N GLY A 342 4.89 -5.42 15.08
CA GLY A 342 5.69 -5.00 13.93
C GLY A 342 6.93 -5.88 13.68
N ILE A 343 7.69 -6.20 14.73
CA ILE A 343 8.87 -7.07 14.63
C ILE A 343 8.48 -8.50 14.26
N VAL A 344 7.46 -9.07 14.91
CA VAL A 344 7.00 -10.44 14.63
C VAL A 344 6.58 -10.57 13.17
N ILE A 345 5.76 -9.64 12.69
CA ILE A 345 5.30 -9.61 11.30
C ILE A 345 6.48 -9.49 10.33
N ARG A 346 7.43 -8.57 10.60
CA ARG A 346 8.60 -8.38 9.76
C ARG A 346 9.49 -9.64 9.68
N GLN A 347 9.66 -10.34 10.80
CA GLN A 347 10.43 -11.59 10.81
C GLN A 347 9.77 -12.67 9.95
N GLU A 348 8.45 -12.84 10.08
CA GLU A 348 7.72 -13.82 9.27
C GLU A 348 7.70 -13.41 7.79
N GLU A 349 7.58 -12.13 7.48
CA GLU A 349 7.66 -11.63 6.09
C GLU A 349 9.03 -11.91 5.46
N GLN A 350 10.13 -11.77 6.20
CA GLN A 350 11.47 -12.11 5.72
C GLN A 350 11.62 -13.62 5.45
N ARG A 351 10.95 -14.47 6.24
CA ARG A 351 10.91 -15.92 5.96
C ARG A 351 10.12 -16.23 4.70
N ILE A 352 8.99 -15.54 4.47
CA ILE A 352 8.20 -15.68 3.24
C ILE A 352 9.04 -15.26 2.03
N LYS A 353 9.71 -14.10 2.08
CA LYS A 353 10.63 -13.64 1.02
C LYS A 353 11.74 -14.67 0.78
N GLY A 354 12.37 -15.19 1.83
CA GLY A 354 13.40 -16.23 1.71
C GLY A 354 12.90 -17.57 1.15
N ARG A 355 11.60 -17.89 1.28
CA ARG A 355 10.99 -19.06 0.63
C ARG A 355 10.71 -18.79 -0.84
N ASP A 356 10.21 -17.60 -1.16
CA ASP A 356 9.97 -17.16 -2.54
C ASP A 356 11.25 -17.26 -3.36
N ASP A 357 12.35 -16.71 -2.86
CA ASP A 357 13.66 -16.70 -3.54
C ASP A 357 14.15 -18.12 -3.92
N GLN A 358 13.77 -19.13 -3.13
CA GLN A 358 14.22 -20.52 -3.31
C GLN A 358 13.24 -21.38 -4.11
N PHE A 359 11.97 -20.97 -4.22
CA PHE A 359 10.94 -21.75 -4.88
C PHE A 359 11.18 -21.99 -6.38
N PRO A 360 11.63 -21.02 -7.20
CA PRO A 360 11.95 -21.27 -8.61
C PRO A 360 13.01 -22.37 -8.80
N SER A 361 14.01 -22.40 -7.92
CA SER A 361 15.05 -23.44 -7.93
C SER A 361 14.49 -24.80 -7.55
N PHE A 362 13.55 -24.85 -6.60
CA PHE A 362 12.86 -26.06 -6.19
C PHE A 362 11.96 -26.61 -7.31
N ILE A 363 11.06 -25.80 -7.85
CA ILE A 363 10.07 -26.26 -8.85
C ILE A 363 10.74 -26.67 -10.17
N ARG A 364 11.80 -25.97 -10.59
CA ARG A 364 12.62 -26.36 -11.75
C ARG A 364 13.31 -27.70 -11.52
N ALA A 365 13.89 -27.89 -10.33
CA ALA A 365 14.55 -29.15 -9.98
C ALA A 365 13.55 -30.31 -9.90
N LEU A 366 12.37 -30.08 -9.33
CA LEU A 366 11.26 -31.04 -9.27
C LEU A 366 10.83 -31.45 -10.68
N GLY A 367 10.49 -30.49 -11.54
CA GLY A 367 10.09 -30.75 -12.92
C GLY A 367 11.15 -31.50 -13.74
N ALA A 368 12.42 -31.10 -13.63
CA ALA A 368 13.51 -31.75 -14.36
C ALA A 368 13.74 -33.20 -13.92
N THR A 369 13.67 -33.46 -12.62
CA THR A 369 13.93 -34.81 -12.06
C THR A 369 12.73 -35.74 -12.21
N GLU A 370 11.50 -35.25 -12.10
CA GLU A 370 10.29 -36.01 -12.42
C GLU A 370 10.26 -36.41 -13.90
N GLY A 371 10.57 -35.48 -14.81
CA GLY A 371 10.65 -35.76 -16.24
C GLY A 371 11.73 -36.79 -16.59
N ALA A 372 12.90 -36.72 -15.94
CA ALA A 372 14.02 -37.61 -16.21
C ALA A 372 13.83 -39.02 -15.62
N LYS A 373 13.27 -39.14 -14.41
CA LYS A 373 13.12 -40.42 -13.71
C LYS A 373 11.81 -41.14 -14.02
N GLN A 374 10.84 -40.46 -14.65
CA GLN A 374 9.46 -40.96 -14.84
C GLN A 374 8.86 -41.54 -13.54
N SER A 375 9.26 -40.99 -12.40
CA SER A 375 8.87 -41.47 -11.07
C SER A 375 7.84 -40.55 -10.45
N THR A 376 7.13 -41.06 -9.43
CA THR A 376 6.18 -40.26 -8.65
C THR A 376 6.89 -39.10 -7.94
N THR A 377 6.16 -38.00 -7.71
CA THR A 377 6.61 -36.82 -6.96
C THR A 377 7.25 -37.19 -5.62
N SER A 378 6.69 -38.16 -4.88
CA SER A 378 7.24 -38.66 -3.62
C SER A 378 8.66 -39.24 -3.74
N MET A 379 8.95 -39.99 -4.80
CA MET A 379 10.27 -40.59 -5.02
C MET A 379 11.32 -39.55 -5.40
N VAL A 380 10.91 -38.53 -6.14
CA VAL A 380 11.75 -37.40 -6.51
C VAL A 380 12.07 -36.54 -5.29
N LEU A 381 11.04 -36.24 -4.49
CA LEU A 381 11.18 -35.47 -3.25
C LEU A 381 12.11 -36.14 -2.24
N ARG A 382 12.19 -37.48 -2.21
CA ARG A 382 13.18 -38.21 -1.38
C ARG A 382 14.62 -37.76 -1.64
N THR A 383 14.94 -37.46 -2.89
CA THR A 383 16.28 -36.98 -3.27
C THR A 383 16.39 -35.46 -3.19
N LEU A 384 15.33 -34.72 -3.51
CA LEU A 384 15.36 -33.26 -3.47
C LEU A 384 15.44 -32.70 -2.05
N ARG A 385 14.84 -33.37 -1.06
CA ARG A 385 14.92 -32.95 0.36
C ARG A 385 16.33 -32.97 0.94
N GLU A 386 17.28 -33.64 0.30
CA GLU A 386 18.70 -33.65 0.72
C GLU A 386 19.44 -32.39 0.24
N LYS A 387 18.87 -31.66 -0.73
CA LYS A 387 19.38 -30.37 -1.19
C LYS A 387 18.88 -29.25 -0.27
N ASP A 388 19.74 -28.27 -0.02
CA ASP A 388 19.36 -27.08 0.73
C ASP A 388 18.62 -26.07 -0.17
N PHE A 389 17.38 -25.76 0.22
CA PHE A 389 16.53 -24.70 -0.33
C PHE A 389 16.28 -23.59 0.71
N GLY A 390 17.21 -23.37 1.64
CA GLY A 390 17.16 -22.31 2.64
C GLY A 390 15.89 -22.37 3.50
N ALA A 391 15.12 -21.28 3.53
CA ALA A 391 13.89 -21.18 4.32
C ALA A 391 12.76 -22.11 3.86
N LEU A 392 12.86 -22.69 2.65
CA LEU A 392 11.89 -23.61 2.08
C LEU A 392 12.19 -25.08 2.45
N SER A 393 13.42 -25.41 2.87
CA SER A 393 13.84 -26.79 3.20
C SER A 393 12.89 -27.51 4.17
N PRO A 394 12.43 -26.89 5.28
CA PRO A 394 11.46 -27.54 6.18
C PRO A 394 10.12 -27.83 5.51
N ASN A 395 9.63 -26.91 4.68
CA ASN A 395 8.36 -27.07 3.96
C ASN A 395 8.42 -28.20 2.93
N VAL A 396 9.56 -28.35 2.22
CA VAL A 396 9.79 -29.47 1.28
C VAL A 396 9.85 -30.81 2.01
N ASP A 397 10.50 -30.87 3.18
CA ASP A 397 10.53 -32.07 4.01
C ASP A 397 9.13 -32.48 4.49
N ASP A 398 8.32 -31.51 4.94
CA ASP A 398 6.96 -31.77 5.38
C ASP A 398 6.04 -32.20 4.23
N LEU A 399 6.19 -31.61 3.03
CA LEU A 399 5.51 -32.08 1.82
C LEU A 399 5.85 -33.55 1.52
N TYR A 400 7.13 -33.92 1.60
CA TYR A 400 7.57 -35.31 1.43
C TYR A 400 6.97 -36.25 2.48
N LYS A 401 6.96 -35.86 3.77
CA LYS A 401 6.35 -36.64 4.84
C LYS A 401 4.85 -36.87 4.57
N ARG A 402 4.12 -35.82 4.21
CA ARG A 402 2.67 -35.88 3.92
C ARG A 402 2.35 -36.83 2.77
N LEU A 403 3.08 -36.73 1.66
CA LEU A 403 2.92 -37.62 0.51
C LEU A 403 3.23 -39.08 0.85
N ASN A 404 4.18 -39.35 1.76
CA ASN A 404 4.46 -40.71 2.22
C ASN A 404 3.46 -41.24 3.27
N MET A 405 2.77 -40.36 3.98
CA MET A 405 1.65 -40.72 4.86
C MET A 405 0.37 -41.04 4.10
N ARG A 406 0.41 -41.09 2.76
CA ARG A 406 -0.72 -41.35 1.86
C ARG A 406 -1.83 -40.29 1.97
N ILE A 407 -1.47 -39.06 2.34
CA ILE A 407 -2.34 -37.91 2.13
C ILE A 407 -2.46 -37.70 0.62
N GLU A 408 -3.66 -37.34 0.16
CA GLU A 408 -3.91 -37.03 -1.24
C GLU A 408 -2.94 -35.95 -1.75
N PRO A 409 -2.33 -36.10 -2.95
CA PRO A 409 -1.34 -35.14 -3.44
C PRO A 409 -1.84 -33.70 -3.48
N ALA A 410 -3.06 -33.45 -3.97
CA ALA A 410 -3.64 -32.12 -4.01
C ALA A 410 -3.72 -31.49 -2.62
N GLU A 411 -4.22 -32.22 -1.63
CA GLU A 411 -4.26 -31.76 -0.24
C GLU A 411 -2.87 -31.57 0.36
N ALA A 412 -1.92 -32.47 0.09
CA ALA A 412 -0.54 -32.31 0.57
C ALA A 412 0.12 -31.03 0.02
N TRP A 413 -0.14 -30.69 -1.24
CA TRP A 413 0.30 -29.44 -1.86
C TRP A 413 -0.42 -28.22 -1.28
N ARG A 414 -1.73 -28.30 -1.02
CA ARG A 414 -2.48 -27.23 -0.34
C ARG A 414 -1.92 -26.94 1.06
N TYR A 415 -1.59 -27.98 1.84
CA TYR A 415 -0.91 -27.76 3.12
C TYR A 415 0.48 -27.15 2.94
N PHE A 416 1.22 -27.54 1.90
CA PHE A 416 2.53 -26.95 1.61
C PHE A 416 2.43 -25.45 1.27
N THR A 417 1.48 -25.04 0.43
CA THR A 417 1.26 -23.63 0.07
C THR A 417 0.77 -22.82 1.27
N ALA A 418 -0.14 -23.39 2.08
CA ALA A 418 -0.62 -22.81 3.32
C ALA A 418 0.52 -22.59 4.34
N ASP A 419 1.45 -23.53 4.49
CA ASP A 419 2.61 -23.39 5.39
C ASP A 419 3.64 -22.37 4.87
N CYS A 420 3.76 -22.24 3.55
CA CYS A 420 4.67 -21.28 2.92
C CYS A 420 4.19 -19.83 3.13
N ARG A 421 2.87 -19.59 3.15
CA ARG A 421 2.21 -18.28 3.31
C ARG A 421 2.59 -17.23 2.26
N SER A 422 3.13 -17.66 1.14
CA SER A 422 3.44 -16.81 0.00
C SER A 422 2.35 -16.90 -1.05
N TYR A 423 1.93 -15.73 -1.52
CA TYR A 423 1.02 -15.61 -2.65
C TYR A 423 1.60 -16.28 -3.91
N LEU A 424 2.85 -15.98 -4.28
CA LEU A 424 3.46 -16.54 -5.49
C LEU A 424 3.61 -18.06 -5.40
N ILE A 425 4.06 -18.58 -4.25
CA ILE A 425 4.21 -20.03 -4.07
C ILE A 425 2.87 -20.73 -4.23
N GLN A 426 1.79 -20.17 -3.66
CA GLN A 426 0.46 -20.76 -3.83
C GLN A 426 0.03 -20.75 -5.30
N THR A 427 -0.02 -19.58 -5.93
CA THR A 427 -0.48 -19.43 -7.32
C THR A 427 0.32 -20.33 -8.28
N PHE A 428 1.66 -20.34 -8.18
CA PHE A 428 2.50 -21.15 -9.07
C PHE A 428 2.52 -22.65 -8.75
N SER A 429 2.36 -23.04 -7.47
CA SER A 429 2.22 -24.46 -7.12
C SER A 429 0.90 -25.04 -7.64
N GLU A 430 -0.17 -24.25 -7.59
CA GLU A 430 -1.48 -24.63 -8.12
C GLU A 430 -1.45 -24.79 -9.65
N MET A 431 -0.85 -23.83 -10.36
CA MET A 431 -0.58 -23.99 -11.81
C MET A 431 0.21 -25.26 -12.11
N TYR A 432 1.25 -25.57 -11.33
CA TYR A 432 2.05 -26.78 -11.52
C TYR A 432 1.23 -28.06 -11.30
N LEU A 433 0.44 -28.11 -10.22
CA LEU A 433 -0.39 -29.27 -9.86
C LEU A 433 -1.45 -29.53 -10.93
N ILE A 434 -2.24 -28.51 -11.28
CA ILE A 434 -3.30 -28.61 -12.29
C ILE A 434 -2.69 -28.99 -13.64
N GLY A 435 -1.61 -28.31 -14.04
CA GLY A 435 -0.88 -28.62 -15.28
C GLY A 435 -0.39 -30.08 -15.29
N ARG A 436 0.02 -30.61 -14.14
CA ARG A 436 0.48 -32.00 -14.02
C ARG A 436 -0.67 -33.01 -14.10
N GLU A 437 -1.78 -32.74 -13.41
CA GLU A 437 -2.99 -33.58 -13.42
C GLU A 437 -3.61 -33.66 -14.82
N MET A 438 -3.59 -32.55 -15.56
CA MET A 438 -4.03 -32.46 -16.95
C MET A 438 -3.04 -33.08 -17.95
N GLY A 439 -1.91 -33.65 -17.48
CA GLY A 439 -0.97 -34.41 -18.30
C GLY A 439 0.14 -33.60 -18.96
N GLY A 440 0.37 -32.35 -18.53
CA GLY A 440 1.49 -31.53 -18.96
C GLY A 440 2.85 -32.13 -18.61
N SER A 441 3.89 -31.75 -19.36
CA SER A 441 5.24 -32.28 -19.13
C SER A 441 5.89 -31.63 -17.90
N PRO A 442 6.35 -32.40 -16.88
CA PRO A 442 6.87 -31.83 -15.64
C PRO A 442 8.03 -30.86 -15.86
N LYS A 443 8.90 -31.16 -16.84
CA LYS A 443 10.06 -30.35 -17.16
C LYS A 443 9.66 -28.98 -17.73
N LEU A 444 8.78 -28.95 -18.74
CA LEU A 444 8.31 -27.70 -19.35
C LEU A 444 7.57 -26.84 -18.32
N LEU A 445 6.68 -27.46 -17.53
CA LEU A 445 5.93 -26.76 -16.47
C LEU A 445 6.88 -26.14 -15.44
N GLY A 446 7.85 -26.91 -14.94
CA GLY A 446 8.84 -26.43 -13.98
C GLY A 446 9.75 -25.33 -14.54
N GLU A 447 10.14 -25.40 -15.82
CA GLU A 447 10.96 -24.39 -16.49
C GLU A 447 10.17 -23.07 -16.70
N LEU A 448 8.95 -23.16 -17.22
CA LEU A 448 8.08 -22.01 -17.48
C LEU A 448 7.70 -21.28 -16.19
N ILE A 449 7.23 -22.02 -15.18
CA ILE A 449 6.87 -21.45 -13.87
C ILE A 449 8.07 -20.79 -13.22
N ALA A 450 9.24 -21.44 -13.24
CA ALA A 450 10.44 -20.89 -12.62
C ALA A 450 10.97 -19.65 -13.36
N ALA A 451 10.86 -19.61 -14.70
CA ALA A 451 11.25 -18.44 -15.49
C ALA A 451 10.35 -17.24 -15.15
N ASN A 452 9.03 -17.42 -15.18
CA ASN A 452 8.08 -16.34 -14.93
C ASN A 452 8.16 -15.85 -13.48
N MET A 453 8.31 -16.76 -12.52
CA MET A 453 8.45 -16.38 -11.12
C MET A 453 9.76 -15.64 -10.85
N ASN A 454 10.85 -15.97 -11.55
CA ASN A 454 12.11 -15.21 -11.47
C ASN A 454 11.94 -13.75 -11.94
N GLU A 455 11.22 -13.52 -13.05
CA GLU A 455 10.94 -12.16 -13.54
C GLU A 455 10.13 -11.36 -12.51
N ILE A 456 9.10 -11.96 -11.92
CA ILE A 456 8.31 -11.31 -10.86
C ILE A 456 9.17 -11.03 -9.61
N GLN A 457 10.07 -11.93 -9.24
CA GLN A 457 11.00 -11.71 -8.12
C GLN A 457 12.00 -10.59 -8.39
N ALA A 458 12.48 -10.45 -9.62
CA ALA A 458 13.34 -9.32 -10.01
C ALA A 458 12.59 -7.99 -9.81
N LEU A 459 11.34 -7.90 -10.26
CA LEU A 459 10.48 -6.74 -10.05
C LEU A 459 10.19 -6.46 -8.56
N ARG A 460 9.94 -7.50 -7.75
CA ARG A 460 9.80 -7.37 -6.29
C ARG A 460 11.07 -6.87 -5.63
N THR A 461 12.24 -7.29 -6.12
CA THR A 461 13.55 -6.84 -5.63
C THR A 461 13.75 -5.36 -5.93
N GLN A 462 13.46 -4.92 -7.16
CA GLN A 462 13.48 -3.49 -7.53
C GLN A 462 12.51 -2.67 -6.69
N ARG A 463 11.27 -3.15 -6.49
CA ARG A 463 10.30 -2.48 -5.59
C ARG A 463 10.83 -2.36 -4.17
N ASN A 464 11.39 -3.44 -3.60
CA ASN A 464 11.97 -3.42 -2.25
C ASN A 464 13.10 -2.39 -2.14
N GLN A 465 13.92 -2.21 -3.19
CA GLN A 465 14.96 -1.18 -3.23
C GLN A 465 14.36 0.23 -3.25
N ALA A 466 13.38 0.49 -4.12
CA ALA A 466 12.66 1.77 -4.16
C ALA A 466 11.97 2.09 -2.82
N ALA A 467 11.32 1.09 -2.21
CA ALA A 467 10.71 1.20 -0.88
C ALA A 467 11.75 1.51 0.20
N THR A 468 12.91 0.85 0.19
CA THR A 468 13.99 1.09 1.16
C THR A 468 14.54 2.51 1.04
N THR A 469 14.72 3.02 -0.18
CA THR A 469 15.12 4.40 -0.45
C THR A 469 14.08 5.39 0.08
N LEU A 470 12.79 5.14 -0.17
CA LEU A 470 11.70 5.94 0.36
C LEU A 470 11.65 5.93 1.90
N ILE A 471 11.83 4.76 2.52
CA ILE A 471 11.90 4.63 3.99
C ILE A 471 13.04 5.49 4.54
N GLY A 472 14.24 5.39 3.97
CA GLY A 472 15.39 6.19 4.39
C GLY A 472 15.12 7.69 4.29
N LEU A 473 14.49 8.12 3.19
CA LEU A 473 14.12 9.52 2.97
C LEU A 473 13.05 10.01 3.95
N LEU A 474 12.00 9.23 4.20
CA LEU A 474 10.95 9.59 5.17
C LEU A 474 11.52 9.73 6.60
N TYR A 475 12.46 8.87 6.96
CA TYR A 475 13.14 8.91 8.26
C TYR A 475 14.03 10.16 8.36
N GLY A 476 14.81 10.45 7.33
CA GLY A 476 15.67 11.63 7.26
C GLY A 476 14.88 12.94 7.30
N ILE A 477 13.79 13.03 6.54
CA ILE A 477 12.92 14.22 6.51
C ILE A 477 12.21 14.42 7.85
N THR A 478 11.75 13.35 8.49
CA THR A 478 11.11 13.45 9.82
C THR A 478 12.09 14.03 10.83
N ALA A 479 13.35 13.60 10.81
CA ALA A 479 14.39 14.19 11.64
C ALA A 479 14.65 15.67 11.27
N ALA A 480 14.88 15.97 9.99
CA ALA A 480 15.19 17.33 9.53
C ALA A 480 14.05 18.34 9.80
N SER A 481 12.81 17.94 9.53
CA SER A 481 11.62 18.76 9.81
C SER A 481 11.43 18.99 11.30
N THR A 482 11.55 17.93 12.11
CA THR A 482 11.48 18.06 13.57
C THR A 482 12.56 18.99 14.11
N PHE A 483 13.80 18.85 13.62
CA PHE A 483 14.89 19.76 13.99
C PHE A 483 14.51 21.21 13.67
N ALA A 484 14.08 21.50 12.44
CA ALA A 484 13.67 22.84 12.03
C ALA A 484 12.51 23.40 12.88
N PHE A 485 11.47 22.59 13.15
CA PHE A 485 10.33 22.98 13.98
C PHE A 485 10.76 23.45 15.37
N PHE A 486 11.63 22.67 16.02
CA PHE A 486 12.10 22.98 17.37
C PHE A 486 13.13 24.10 17.39
N ILE A 487 13.93 24.29 16.33
CA ILE A 487 14.76 25.48 16.17
C ILE A 487 13.87 26.74 16.15
N GLY A 488 12.79 26.75 15.37
CA GLY A 488 11.84 27.87 15.34
C GLY A 488 11.28 28.19 16.73
N LEU A 489 10.85 27.17 17.47
CA LEU A 489 10.38 27.33 18.86
C LEU A 489 11.46 27.88 19.79
N GLN A 490 12.70 27.40 19.67
CA GLN A 490 13.80 27.86 20.52
C GLN A 490 14.19 29.31 20.22
N VAL A 491 14.18 29.74 18.95
CA VAL A 491 14.41 31.14 18.60
C VAL A 491 13.39 32.04 19.28
N VAL A 492 12.11 31.67 19.27
CA VAL A 492 11.06 32.40 20.00
C VAL A 492 11.34 32.45 21.51
N ASN A 493 11.75 31.32 22.10
CA ASN A 493 12.09 31.24 23.52
C ASN A 493 13.25 32.18 23.90
N ILE A 494 14.28 32.28 23.05
CA ILE A 494 15.42 33.21 23.24
C ILE A 494 14.96 34.66 23.13
N LEU A 495 14.19 35.01 22.10
CA LEU A 495 13.68 36.37 21.93
C LEU A 495 12.80 36.79 23.11
N SER A 496 12.00 35.85 23.63
CA SER A 496 11.17 36.07 24.81
C SER A 496 12.00 36.30 26.07
N SER A 497 13.07 35.52 26.30
CA SER A 497 13.91 35.68 27.50
C SER A 497 14.76 36.96 27.44
N MET A 498 15.25 37.34 26.27
CA MET A 498 15.96 38.61 26.06
C MET A 498 15.05 39.82 26.32
N SER A 499 13.82 39.81 25.78
CA SER A 499 12.83 40.87 26.00
C SER A 499 12.55 41.09 27.49
N LEU A 500 12.42 40.02 28.27
CA LEU A 500 12.24 40.10 29.73
C LEU A 500 13.45 40.74 30.44
N ASN A 501 14.67 40.38 30.06
CA ASN A 501 15.91 40.91 30.67
C ASN A 501 16.17 42.39 30.30
N LEU A 502 15.83 42.83 29.09
CA LEU A 502 15.96 44.22 28.65
C LEU A 502 14.95 45.14 29.35
N SER A 503 13.71 44.66 29.50
CA SER A 503 12.63 45.38 30.19
C SER A 503 12.94 45.59 31.68
N SER A 504 13.65 44.65 32.32
CA SER A 504 14.01 44.75 33.74
C SER A 504 15.20 45.69 34.03
N ASN A 505 16.12 45.90 33.07
CA ASN A 505 17.41 46.55 33.34
C ASN A 505 17.59 47.94 32.73
N ALA A 506 16.87 48.29 31.65
CA ALA A 506 17.21 49.49 30.86
C ALA A 506 16.13 50.59 30.82
N GLY A 507 14.97 50.39 31.45
CA GLY A 507 13.83 51.32 31.33
C GLY A 507 13.33 51.52 29.89
N PHE A 508 13.78 50.65 28.97
CA PHE A 508 13.38 50.60 27.57
C PHE A 508 12.26 49.58 27.45
N ASP A 509 11.09 50.01 27.00
CA ASP A 509 9.92 49.15 26.87
C ASP A 509 10.05 48.29 25.60
N ALA A 510 10.90 47.27 25.66
CA ALA A 510 11.11 46.32 24.58
C ALA A 510 9.82 45.55 24.20
N SER A 511 8.77 45.66 25.02
CA SER A 511 7.43 45.14 24.74
C SER A 511 6.76 45.80 23.54
N THR A 512 7.16 47.02 23.14
CA THR A 512 6.61 47.69 21.96
C THR A 512 7.21 47.21 20.63
N LEU A 513 8.33 46.48 20.68
CA LEU A 513 9.01 45.92 19.50
C LEU A 513 8.87 44.40 19.39
N ILE A 514 8.65 43.69 20.50
CA ILE A 514 8.57 42.22 20.57
C ILE A 514 7.32 41.84 21.36
N ASN A 515 6.32 41.25 20.68
CA ASN A 515 5.02 40.89 21.27
C ASN A 515 5.07 39.50 21.94
N THR A 516 5.76 39.40 23.08
CA THR A 516 5.98 38.13 23.79
C THR A 516 4.78 37.67 24.64
N SER A 517 3.89 38.59 25.02
CA SER A 517 2.71 38.31 25.86
C SER A 517 1.62 37.48 25.15
N VAL A 518 1.67 37.41 23.82
CA VAL A 518 0.72 36.65 22.99
C VAL A 518 1.15 35.17 22.84
N TYR A 519 2.37 34.82 23.27
CA TYR A 519 2.92 33.49 23.09
C TYR A 519 2.62 32.54 24.26
N ASN A 520 1.90 31.46 23.97
CA ASN A 520 1.83 30.29 24.83
C ASN A 520 2.82 29.22 24.34
N ILE A 521 4.07 29.31 24.79
CA ILE A 521 5.16 28.40 24.39
C ILE A 521 4.80 26.92 24.62
N PRO A 522 4.23 26.51 25.79
CA PRO A 522 3.77 25.14 25.98
C PRO A 522 2.72 24.67 24.96
N LEU A 523 1.79 25.54 24.58
CA LEU A 523 0.75 25.21 23.60
C LEU A 523 1.35 25.03 22.20
N ILE A 524 2.28 25.91 21.77
CA ILE A 524 2.95 25.76 20.48
C ILE A 524 3.80 24.49 20.46
N GLU A 525 4.51 24.18 21.54
CA GLU A 525 5.25 22.93 21.68
C GLU A 525 4.34 21.70 21.52
N PHE A 526 3.18 21.72 22.18
CA PHE A 526 2.19 20.65 22.05
C PHE A 526 1.67 20.51 20.60
N LEU A 527 1.38 21.62 19.93
CA LEU A 527 0.99 21.62 18.51
C LEU A 527 2.09 21.06 17.61
N LEU A 528 3.37 21.38 17.87
CA LEU A 528 4.52 20.84 17.15
C LEU A 528 4.69 19.33 17.36
N ILE A 529 4.32 18.80 18.52
CA ILE A 529 4.34 17.36 18.77
C ILE A 529 3.18 16.65 18.03
N ILE A 530 2.00 17.27 17.97
CA ILE A 530 0.87 16.74 17.19
C ILE A 530 1.24 16.59 15.72
N ILE A 531 1.84 17.61 15.10
CA ILE A 531 2.26 17.54 13.68
C ILE A 531 3.32 16.46 13.45
N ILE A 532 4.26 16.26 14.38
CA ILE A 532 5.26 15.17 14.28
C ILE A 532 4.58 13.81 14.36
N MET A 533 3.67 13.60 15.32
CA MET A 533 2.95 12.34 15.47
C MET A 533 2.07 12.05 14.24
N PHE A 534 1.38 13.06 13.73
CA PHE A 534 0.55 12.91 12.53
C PHE A 534 1.39 12.67 11.27
N GLY A 535 2.49 13.40 11.10
CA GLY A 535 3.45 13.19 10.02
C GLY A 535 4.10 11.80 10.06
N ALA A 536 4.44 11.31 11.26
CA ALA A 536 4.94 9.95 11.47
C ALA A 536 3.90 8.89 11.10
N MET A 537 2.62 9.12 11.45
CA MET A 537 1.51 8.22 11.10
C MET A 537 1.33 8.13 9.58
N LEU A 538 1.24 9.28 8.90
CA LEU A 538 1.08 9.29 7.44
C LEU A 538 2.31 8.73 6.72
N SER A 539 3.52 9.06 7.18
CA SER A 539 4.76 8.49 6.63
C SER A 539 4.81 6.97 6.81
N ALA A 540 4.39 6.43 7.96
CA ALA A 540 4.30 4.99 8.17
C ALA A 540 3.25 4.31 7.26
N LEU A 541 2.14 5.00 6.97
CA LEU A 541 1.14 4.53 6.02
C LEU A 541 1.66 4.55 4.57
N MET A 542 2.44 5.58 4.20
CA MET A 542 3.10 5.68 2.90
C MET A 542 4.12 4.56 2.69
N VAL A 543 4.93 4.24 3.71
CA VAL A 543 5.86 3.10 3.64
C VAL A 543 5.11 1.81 3.32
N ARG A 544 4.01 1.53 4.03
CA ARG A 544 3.22 0.33 3.80
C ARG A 544 2.67 0.24 2.38
N THR A 545 2.18 1.34 1.83
CA THR A 545 1.61 1.34 0.49
C THR A 545 2.63 0.97 -0.58
N VAL A 546 3.92 1.29 -0.37
CA VAL A 546 4.99 1.02 -1.34
C VAL A 546 5.65 -0.35 -1.13
N ASP A 547 5.81 -0.80 0.12
CA ASP A 547 6.44 -2.09 0.44
C ASP A 547 5.55 -3.30 -0.01
N GLY A 548 4.22 -3.16 0.08
CA GLY A 548 3.26 -4.22 -0.28
C GLY A 548 3.20 -5.39 0.71
N GLY A 549 3.92 -5.27 1.84
CA GLY A 549 3.94 -6.23 2.95
C GLY A 549 2.68 -6.20 3.82
N HIS A 550 2.72 -6.93 4.93
CA HIS A 550 1.54 -7.06 5.80
C HIS A 550 1.17 -5.73 6.50
N LYS A 551 -0.14 -5.52 6.72
CA LYS A 551 -0.70 -4.25 7.23
C LYS A 551 -0.07 -3.78 8.55
N GLY A 552 0.31 -4.72 9.41
CA GLY A 552 0.92 -4.43 10.71
C GLY A 552 2.39 -3.98 10.67
N ASN A 553 3.10 -4.08 9.54
CA ASN A 553 4.45 -3.49 9.43
C ASN A 553 4.42 -1.96 9.61
N THR A 554 3.28 -1.30 9.32
CA THR A 554 3.04 0.12 9.62
C THR A 554 3.33 0.47 11.08
N TYR A 555 3.03 -0.43 12.03
CA TYR A 555 3.25 -0.18 13.44
C TYR A 555 4.73 0.07 13.76
N MET A 556 5.63 -0.74 13.19
CA MET A 556 7.07 -0.59 13.39
C MET A 556 7.56 0.77 12.88
N HIS A 557 7.17 1.14 11.65
CA HIS A 557 7.58 2.42 11.05
C HIS A 557 7.01 3.61 11.82
N PHE A 558 5.77 3.53 12.29
CA PHE A 558 5.15 4.58 13.10
C PHE A 558 5.90 4.81 14.42
N VAL A 559 6.23 3.74 15.14
CA VAL A 559 7.03 3.83 16.38
C VAL A 559 8.39 4.45 16.10
N LEU A 560 9.11 3.95 15.08
CA LEU A 560 10.46 4.45 14.76
C LEU A 560 10.46 5.93 14.36
N LEU A 561 9.53 6.36 13.52
CA LEU A 561 9.40 7.75 13.08
C LEU A 561 9.05 8.69 14.24
N ALA A 562 8.12 8.27 15.11
CA ALA A 562 7.77 9.04 16.30
C ALA A 562 8.94 9.15 17.29
N TRP A 563 9.75 8.09 17.45
CA TRP A 563 10.98 8.15 18.25
C TRP A 563 12.03 9.04 17.63
N ILE A 564 12.22 9.01 16.30
CA ILE A 564 13.12 9.93 15.60
C ILE A 564 12.70 11.37 15.90
N GLY A 565 11.41 11.71 15.72
CA GLY A 565 10.90 13.03 16.06
C GLY A 565 11.11 13.39 17.53
N SER A 566 10.78 12.48 18.46
CA SER A 566 10.96 12.71 19.89
C SER A 566 12.43 12.96 20.27
N VAL A 567 13.34 12.08 19.85
CA VAL A 567 14.78 12.22 20.12
C VAL A 567 15.34 13.48 19.50
N THR A 568 15.01 13.76 18.23
CA THR A 568 15.49 14.98 17.57
C THR A 568 14.97 16.24 18.26
N SER A 569 13.71 16.26 18.73
CA SER A 569 13.17 17.41 19.48
C SER A 569 13.95 17.67 20.78
N ILE A 570 14.25 16.62 21.53
CA ILE A 570 15.00 16.69 22.80
C ILE A 570 16.42 17.14 22.53
N ALA A 571 17.09 16.52 21.55
CA ALA A 571 18.45 16.87 21.16
C ALA A 571 18.54 18.33 20.70
N THR A 572 17.56 18.82 19.92
CA THR A 572 17.51 20.21 19.45
C THR A 572 17.40 21.19 20.62
N LYS A 573 16.48 20.94 21.55
CA LYS A 573 16.32 21.76 22.76
C LYS A 573 17.58 21.80 23.61
N TRP A 574 18.18 20.64 23.84
CA TRP A 574 19.40 20.50 24.62
C TRP A 574 20.56 21.25 23.96
N LEU A 575 20.76 21.06 22.65
CA LEU A 575 21.80 21.71 21.87
C LEU A 575 21.68 23.22 21.98
N VAL A 576 20.49 23.78 21.71
CA VAL A 576 20.29 25.24 21.77
C VAL A 576 20.51 25.78 23.18
N THR A 577 20.08 25.05 24.22
CA THR A 577 20.31 25.46 25.62
C THR A 577 21.80 25.51 25.97
N GLN A 578 22.60 24.54 25.49
CA GLN A 578 24.05 24.54 25.70
C GLN A 578 24.75 25.70 24.98
N PHE A 579 24.32 26.03 23.75
CA PHE A 579 24.88 27.16 23.01
C PHE A 579 24.56 28.53 23.63
N ILE A 580 23.50 28.64 24.44
CA ILE A 580 23.13 29.86 25.17
C ILE A 580 23.80 29.93 26.56
N GLY A 581 24.22 28.77 27.10
CA GLY A 581 24.93 28.68 28.37
C GLY A 581 26.42 29.06 28.30
N ILE A 582 26.94 29.30 27.09
CA ILE A 582 28.24 29.90 26.78
C ILE A 582 27.99 31.36 26.38
#